data_AF-A0A1A7Z6D6-F1
#
_entry.id   AF-A0A1A7Z6D6-F1
#
_cell.length_a   1.000
_cell.length_b   1.000
_cell.length_c   1.000
_cell.angle_alpha   90.00
_cell.angle_beta   90.00
_cell.angle_gamma   90.00
#
_symmetry.space_group_name_H-M   'P 1'
#
loop_
_entity.id
_entity.type
_entity.pdbx_description
1 polymer ?
#
loop_
_entity_poly.entity_id
_entity_poly.type
_entity_poly.pdbx_seq_one_letter_code
_entity_poly.pdbx_strand_id
1 'polypeptide(L)' 'LMKAAKEARKKRSVGAMHRTAGIPNGIGHSSTEIIMQPRNPLLSLMVKMVPSPDWFVGVNSLNLCEGNRWKQE' A
#
# COMPACT_ATOMS: atom_id res chain seq x y z
N LEU A 1 -8.72 4.07 8.85
CA LEU A 1 -8.04 3.18 7.89
C LEU A 1 -7.68 1.80 8.47
N MET A 2 -6.81 1.70 9.49
CA MET A 2 -6.29 0.41 9.99
C MET A 2 -7.36 -0.59 10.45
N LYS A 3 -8.42 -0.11 11.13
CA LYS A 3 -9.55 -0.96 11.54
C LYS A 3 -10.24 -1.59 10.33
N ALA A 4 -10.57 -0.80 9.32
CA ALA A 4 -11.19 -1.28 8.08
C ALA A 4 -10.29 -2.28 7.33
N ALA A 5 -8.99 -2.01 7.25
CA ALA A 5 -8.03 -2.93 6.64
C ALA A 5 -7.91 -4.25 7.42
N LYS A 6 -7.96 -4.22 8.76
CA LYS A 6 -7.99 -5.42 9.59
C LYS A 6 -9.26 -6.24 9.36
N GLU A 7 -10.42 -5.60 9.25
CA GLU A 7 -11.68 -6.29 8.92
C GLU A 7 -11.66 -6.87 7.50
N ALA A 8 -11.12 -6.15 6.53
CA ALA A 8 -10.92 -6.64 5.16
C ALA A 8 -10.00 -7.88 5.12
N ARG A 9 -8.95 -7.90 5.96
CA ARG A 9 -8.07 -9.06 6.11
C ARG A 9 -8.80 -10.27 6.70
N LYS A 10 -9.70 -10.09 7.68
CA LYS A 10 -10.56 -11.17 8.19
C LYS A 10 -11.45 -11.75 7.09
N LYS A 11 -11.96 -10.89 6.20
CA LYS A 11 -12.74 -11.29 5.01
C LYS A 11 -11.88 -11.83 3.86
N ARG A 12 -10.56 -11.94 4.04
CA ARG A 12 -9.58 -12.38 3.03
C ARG A 12 -9.55 -11.54 1.74
N SER A 13 -10.09 -10.32 1.78
CA SER A 13 -10.04 -9.39 0.64
C SER A 13 -8.73 -8.59 0.60
N VAL A 14 -7.96 -8.59 1.70
CA VAL A 14 -6.61 -7.99 1.79
C VAL A 14 -5.63 -9.09 2.21
N GLY A 15 -4.55 -9.27 1.44
CA GLY A 15 -3.51 -10.26 1.72
C GLY A 15 -2.55 -9.82 2.84
N ALA A 16 -2.01 -8.61 2.72
CA ALA A 16 -1.07 -8.04 3.69
C ALA A 16 -1.36 -6.55 3.93
N MET A 17 -0.90 -6.03 5.08
CA MET A 17 -1.04 -4.63 5.45
C MET A 17 0.28 -4.19 6.09
N HIS A 18 0.87 -3.13 5.56
CA HIS A 18 2.15 -2.58 6.02
C HIS A 18 2.00 -1.09 6.35
N ARG A 19 2.85 -0.63 7.26
CA ARG A 19 3.07 0.79 7.55
C ARG A 19 4.55 1.03 7.51
N THR A 20 4.95 2.17 6.97
CA THR A 20 6.33 2.63 7.00
C THR A 20 6.45 3.94 7.77
N ALA A 21 7.67 4.31 8.11
CA ALA A 21 7.96 5.58 8.77
C ALA A 21 7.56 6.77 7.88
N GLY A 22 7.07 7.84 8.51
CA GLY A 22 6.80 9.10 7.81
C GLY A 22 8.09 9.80 7.43
N ILE A 23 8.03 10.64 6.40
CA ILE A 23 9.14 11.52 6.03
C ILE A 23 8.89 12.86 6.75
N PRO A 24 9.76 13.27 7.70
CA PRO A 24 9.49 14.44 8.54
C PRO A 24 9.69 15.78 7.82
N ASN A 25 10.44 15.79 6.71
CA ASN A 25 10.74 16.98 5.91
C ASN A 25 10.10 16.87 4.52
N GLY A 26 10.06 17.98 3.77
CA GLY A 26 9.54 17.99 2.40
C GLY A 26 10.32 17.09 1.42
N ILE A 27 11.54 16.69 1.77
CA ILE A 27 12.39 15.78 1.00
C ILE A 27 12.90 14.68 1.93
N GLY A 28 12.83 13.44 1.45
CA GLY A 28 13.38 12.26 2.11
C GLY A 28 12.90 10.97 1.45
N HIS A 29 13.29 9.83 2.01
CA HIS A 29 12.93 8.50 1.51
C HIS A 29 12.40 7.63 2.65
N SER A 30 11.39 6.82 2.36
CA SER A 30 10.90 5.77 3.25
C SER A 30 10.47 4.58 2.41
N SER A 31 10.99 3.39 2.72
CA SER A 31 10.72 2.14 1.99
C SER A 31 10.17 1.06 2.92
N THR A 32 9.54 0.05 2.34
CA THR A 32 9.09 -1.15 3.05
C THR A 32 8.98 -2.29 2.06
N GLU A 33 9.32 -3.51 2.50
CA GLU A 33 9.18 -4.71 1.68
C GLU A 33 7.82 -5.36 1.91
N ILE A 34 7.21 -5.85 0.84
CA ILE A 34 5.90 -6.49 0.89
C ILE A 34 5.97 -7.80 0.12
N ILE A 35 5.63 -8.90 0.79
CA ILE A 35 5.44 -10.19 0.13
C ILE A 35 4.00 -10.25 -0.38
N MET A 36 3.84 -10.38 -1.70
CA MET A 36 2.55 -10.48 -2.36
C MET A 36 2.26 -11.91 -2.84
N GLN A 37 0.97 -12.23 -2.97
CA GLN A 37 0.51 -13.53 -3.44
C GLN A 37 -0.36 -13.34 -4.68
N PRO A 38 -0.37 -14.28 -5.65
CA PRO A 38 -1.16 -14.12 -6.88
C PRO A 38 -2.66 -13.92 -6.62
N ARG A 39 -3.19 -14.45 -5.53
CA ARG A 39 -4.60 -14.25 -5.11
C ARG A 39 -4.93 -12.82 -4.64
N ASN A 40 -3.92 -12.02 -4.29
CA ASN A 40 -4.05 -10.61 -3.89
C ASN A 40 -2.99 -9.79 -4.66
N PRO A 41 -3.14 -9.64 -5.98
CA PRO A 41 -2.07 -9.10 -6.84
C PRO A 41 -2.08 -7.57 -6.92
N LEU A 42 -3.09 -6.93 -6.32
CA LEU A 42 -3.29 -5.48 -6.35
C LEU A 42 -2.63 -4.81 -5.14
N LEU A 43 -1.83 -3.78 -5.39
CA LEU A 43 -1.20 -2.93 -4.39
C LEU A 43 -1.88 -1.55 -4.35
N SER A 44 -2.26 -1.11 -3.16
CA SER A 44 -2.68 0.27 -2.90
C SER A 44 -1.85 0.88 -1.77
N LEU A 45 -1.45 2.14 -1.92
CA LEU A 45 -0.63 2.91 -0.98
C LEU A 45 -1.19 4.32 -0.84
N MET A 46 -1.07 4.93 0.33
CA MET A 46 -1.47 6.31 0.60
C MET A 46 -0.48 6.97 1.57
N VAL A 47 -0.14 8.23 1.31
CA VAL A 47 0.71 9.09 2.17
C VAL A 47 0.06 10.46 2.30
N LYS A 48 -0.19 10.92 3.54
CA LYS A 48 -0.74 12.26 3.82
C LYS A 48 0.34 13.33 3.57
N MET A 49 -0.02 14.43 2.92
CA MET A 49 0.83 15.61 2.86
C MET A 49 0.65 16.45 4.12
N VAL A 50 1.74 16.86 4.78
CA VAL A 50 1.70 17.58 6.06
C VAL A 50 2.45 18.91 5.94
N PRO A 51 1.85 20.06 6.31
CA PRO A 51 0.45 20.23 6.71
C PRO A 51 -0.51 20.19 5.49
N SER A 52 -1.72 19.69 5.70
CA SER A 52 -2.85 19.83 4.75
C SER A 52 -4.17 19.51 5.45
N PRO A 53 -5.32 20.07 4.98
CA PRO A 53 -6.64 19.69 5.50
C PRO A 53 -6.87 18.19 5.32
N ASP A 54 -6.74 17.71 4.09
CA ASP A 54 -7.13 16.36 3.68
C ASP A 54 -6.31 15.82 2.49
N TRP A 55 -5.21 16.49 2.11
CA TRP A 55 -4.45 16.11 0.92
C TRP A 55 -3.56 14.89 1.16
N PHE A 56 -3.53 13.99 0.18
CA PHE A 56 -2.67 12.81 0.16
C PHE A 56 -2.26 12.48 -1.27
N VAL A 57 -1.17 11.73 -1.39
CA VAL A 57 -0.74 11.08 -2.63
C VAL A 57 -0.74 9.57 -2.43
N GLY A 58 -0.78 8.81 -3.51
CA GLY A 58 -0.84 7.35 -3.40
C GLY A 58 -0.95 6.62 -4.72
N VAL A 59 -1.02 5.31 -4.61
CA VAL A 59 -1.24 4.37 -5.71
C VAL A 59 -2.53 3.60 -5.40
N ASN A 60 -3.39 3.43 -6.40
CA ASN A 60 -4.63 2.67 -6.25
C ASN A 60 -4.63 1.44 -7.17
N SER A 61 -4.73 0.26 -6.57
CA SER A 61 -4.97 -1.02 -7.25
C SER A 61 -3.98 -1.33 -8.37
N LEU A 62 -2.69 -1.03 -8.16
CA LEU A 62 -1.63 -1.39 -9.08
C LEU A 62 -1.49 -2.91 -9.13
N ASN A 63 -1.76 -3.50 -10.30
CA ASN A 63 -1.60 -4.94 -10.49
C ASN A 63 -0.13 -5.29 -10.73
N LEU A 64 0.45 -6.08 -9.82
CA LEU A 64 1.83 -6.56 -9.89
C LEU A 64 1.94 -8.01 -10.37
N CYS A 65 0.82 -8.72 -10.56
CA CYS A 65 0.80 -10.10 -11.07
C CYS A 65 -0.26 -10.29 -12.17
N GLU A 66 0.16 -10.62 -13.39
CA GLU A 66 -0.73 -10.88 -14.53
C GLU A 66 -0.54 -12.31 -15.00
N GLY A 67 -1.62 -13.11 -14.97
CA GLY A 67 -1.57 -14.51 -15.44
C GLY A 67 -0.50 -15.36 -14.74
N ASN A 68 -0.34 -15.19 -13.42
CA ASN A 68 0.72 -15.81 -12.58
C ASN A 68 2.16 -15.36 -12.89
N ARG A 69 2.34 -14.29 -13.67
CA ARG A 69 3.65 -13.69 -13.93
C ARG A 69 3.76 -12.38 -13.16
N TRP A 70 4.77 -12.29 -12.30
CA TRP A 70 5.08 -11.05 -11.60
C TRP A 70 5.71 -10.06 -12.57
N LYS A 71 5.28 -8.80 -12.48
CA LYS A 71 5.94 -7.70 -13.20
C LYS A 71 7.38 -7.59 -12.71
N GLN A 72 8.32 -7.51 -13.65
CA GLN A 72 9.69 -7.10 -13.37
C GLN A 72 9.73 -5.56 -13.44
N GLU A 73 10.64 -4.95 -12.69
CA GLU A 73 10.87 -3.50 -12.74
C GLU A 73 11.19 -3.00 -14.16
#